data_AF-A0A0F7KKM7-F1
#
_entry.id   AF-A0A0F7KKM7-F1
#
_cell.length_a   1.000
_cell.length_b   1.000
_cell.length_c   1.000
_cell.angle_alpha   90.00
_cell.angle_beta   90.00
_cell.angle_gamma   90.00
#
_symmetry.space_group_name_H-M   'P 1'
#
loop_
_entity.id
_entity.type
_entity.pdbx_description
1 polymer ?
#
loop_
_entity_poly.entity_id
_entity_poly.type
_entity_poly.pdbx_seq_one_letter_code
_entity_poly.pdbx_strand_id
1 'polypeptide(L)'
;MKKLSLLMIISILGFLTGCAQMSPIGSVQGNEFFSAKLASIDPHNHDALAKHYEDAANGMKAKLQTEKKLLEEYEEHNYYYGRKGQDLRSHTWANIRHLEKSIKENLKEAAVHRKMAQDQQKQDLSLLTE
;
A
#
# COMPACT_ATOMS: atom_id res chain seq x y z
N MET A 1 -18.05 57.01 7.85
CA MET A 1 -16.96 56.24 8.49
C MET A 1 -17.37 54.87 9.07
N LYS A 2 -18.57 54.34 8.82
CA LYS A 2 -18.96 52.98 9.28
C LYS A 2 -18.80 51.89 8.20
N LYS A 3 -18.82 52.24 6.92
CA LYS A 3 -18.68 51.28 5.81
C LYS A 3 -17.22 50.93 5.46
N LEU A 4 -16.27 51.77 5.88
CA LEU A 4 -14.84 51.54 5.65
C LEU A 4 -14.23 50.56 6.67
N SER A 5 -14.84 50.45 7.87
CA SER A 5 -14.39 49.51 8.92
C SER A 5 -14.73 48.05 8.59
N LEU A 6 -15.84 47.80 7.88
CA LEU A 6 -16.25 46.45 7.48
C LEU A 6 -15.38 45.84 6.37
N LEU A 7 -14.69 46.67 5.57
CA LEU A 7 -13.84 46.20 4.47
C LEU A 7 -12.47 45.67 4.93
N MET A 8 -11.98 46.11 6.09
CA MET A 8 -10.66 45.71 6.61
C MET A 8 -10.66 44.38 7.38
N ILE A 9 -11.83 43.89 7.79
CA ILE A 9 -11.95 42.64 8.59
C ILE A 9 -11.93 41.39 7.70
N ILE A 10 -12.36 41.52 6.44
CA ILE A 10 -12.48 40.37 5.50
C ILE A 10 -11.11 39.93 4.96
N SER A 11 -10.08 40.76 5.04
CA SER A 11 -8.78 40.49 4.41
C SER A 11 -7.87 39.52 5.19
N ILE A 12 -8.25 39.08 6.40
CA ILE A 12 -7.40 38.21 7.25
C ILE A 12 -7.73 36.71 7.07
N LEU A 13 -8.86 36.35 6.45
CA LEU A 13 -9.33 34.96 6.39
C LEU A 13 -8.97 34.21 5.10
N GLY A 14 -7.81 34.53 4.50
CA GLY A 14 -7.41 34.02 3.18
C GLY A 14 -6.06 33.30 3.12
N PHE A 15 -5.44 32.94 4.25
CA PHE A 15 -4.09 32.39 4.24
C PHE A 15 -3.93 31.09 5.05
N LEU A 16 -4.73 30.08 4.73
CA LEU A 16 -4.41 28.68 5.10
C LEU A 16 -4.88 27.68 4.03
N THR A 17 -4.57 27.94 2.75
CA THR A 17 -4.42 26.85 1.78
C THR A 17 -2.99 26.34 1.88
N GLY A 18 -2.67 25.75 3.03
CA GLY A 18 -1.48 24.91 3.15
C GLY A 18 -1.65 23.74 2.20
N CYS A 19 -0.86 23.72 1.14
CA CYS A 19 -0.73 22.58 0.25
C CYS A 19 -0.14 21.41 1.03
N ALA A 20 -0.98 20.67 1.74
CA ALA A 20 -0.65 19.36 2.28
C ALA A 20 -1.27 18.27 1.40
N GLN A 21 -0.96 18.30 0.11
CA GLN A 21 -0.92 17.08 -0.67
C GLN A 21 0.55 16.69 -0.80
N MET A 22 1.10 16.17 0.30
CA MET A 22 2.25 15.27 0.24
C MET A 22 1.73 14.04 -0.51
N SER A 23 1.75 14.10 -1.84
CA SER A 23 1.57 12.93 -2.67
C SER A 23 2.59 11.90 -2.18
N PRO A 24 2.21 10.66 -1.84
CA PRO A 24 3.21 9.65 -1.55
C PRO A 24 3.88 9.33 -2.89
N ILE A 25 4.98 10.03 -3.15
CA ILE A 25 5.89 9.72 -4.26
C ILE A 25 6.54 8.40 -3.86
N GLY A 26 5.93 7.28 -4.26
CA GLY A 26 6.57 5.97 -4.19
C GLY A 26 5.64 4.77 -4.02
N SER A 27 4.47 4.91 -3.39
CA SER A 27 3.68 3.72 -3.01
C SER A 27 2.30 3.63 -3.66
N VAL A 28 1.50 4.71 -3.72
CA VAL A 28 0.05 4.68 -4.01
C VAL A 28 -0.34 3.93 -5.28
N GLN A 29 0.40 4.10 -6.37
CA GLN A 29 -0.01 3.55 -7.67
C GLN A 29 -0.12 2.01 -7.67
N GLY A 30 0.68 1.31 -6.84
CA GLY A 30 0.59 -0.15 -6.76
C GLY A 30 -0.68 -0.59 -6.05
N ASN A 31 -0.94 -0.03 -4.88
CA ASN A 31 -2.10 -0.37 -4.05
C ASN A 31 -3.42 0.05 -4.70
N GLU A 32 -3.45 1.16 -5.44
CA GLU A 32 -4.65 1.60 -6.17
C GLU A 32 -4.99 0.63 -7.32
N PHE A 33 -3.98 0.18 -8.09
CA PHE A 33 -4.17 -0.83 -9.14
C PHE A 33 -4.67 -2.18 -8.59
N PHE A 34 -4.06 -2.67 -7.50
CA PHE A 34 -4.53 -3.90 -6.86
C PHE A 34 -5.95 -3.72 -6.28
N SER A 35 -6.24 -2.59 -5.63
CA SER A 35 -7.59 -2.34 -5.09
C SER A 35 -8.67 -2.29 -6.16
N ALA A 36 -8.40 -1.65 -7.31
CA ALA A 36 -9.32 -1.60 -8.42
C ALA A 36 -9.53 -2.99 -9.05
N LYS A 37 -8.44 -3.76 -9.24
CA LYS A 37 -8.53 -5.15 -9.72
C LYS A 37 -9.34 -6.02 -8.75
N LEU A 38 -9.14 -5.89 -7.43
CA LEU A 38 -9.89 -6.63 -6.43
C LEU A 38 -11.40 -6.35 -6.51
N ALA A 39 -11.80 -5.09 -6.67
CA ALA A 39 -13.21 -4.71 -6.79
C ALA A 39 -13.91 -5.29 -8.03
N SER A 40 -13.15 -5.69 -9.06
CA SER A 40 -13.69 -6.31 -10.28
C SER A 40 -13.79 -7.84 -10.22
N ILE A 41 -13.20 -8.48 -9.20
CA ILE A 41 -13.22 -9.93 -9.05
C ILE A 41 -14.55 -10.33 -8.40
N ASP A 42 -15.19 -11.35 -8.98
CA ASP A 42 -16.36 -11.99 -8.37
C ASP A 42 -16.02 -12.47 -6.95
N PRO A 43 -16.74 -12.01 -5.90
CA PRO A 43 -16.51 -12.41 -4.52
C PRO A 43 -16.59 -13.93 -4.28
N HIS A 44 -17.32 -14.67 -5.12
CA HIS A 44 -17.44 -16.12 -5.06
C HIS A 44 -16.36 -16.86 -5.84
N ASN A 45 -15.58 -16.16 -6.67
CA ASN A 45 -14.45 -16.77 -7.37
C ASN A 45 -13.21 -16.77 -6.48
N HIS A 46 -13.17 -17.71 -5.55
CA HIS A 46 -12.10 -17.83 -4.57
C HIS A 46 -10.72 -18.12 -5.20
N ASP A 47 -10.64 -18.77 -6.36
CA ASP A 47 -9.36 -18.93 -7.08
C ASP A 47 -8.84 -17.60 -7.62
N ALA A 48 -9.71 -16.76 -8.18
CA ALA A 48 -9.34 -15.44 -8.67
C ALA A 48 -8.90 -14.52 -7.51
N LEU A 49 -9.61 -14.56 -6.38
CA LEU A 49 -9.24 -13.81 -5.17
C LEU A 49 -7.89 -14.29 -4.60
N ALA A 50 -7.67 -15.60 -4.53
CA ALA A 50 -6.39 -16.13 -4.09
C ALA A 50 -5.22 -15.65 -4.97
N LYS A 51 -5.39 -15.77 -6.29
CA LYS A 51 -4.39 -15.30 -7.26
C LYS A 51 -4.14 -13.80 -7.14
N HIS A 52 -5.18 -13.00 -6.89
CA HIS A 52 -5.03 -11.56 -6.70
C HIS A 52 -4.09 -11.23 -5.54
N TYR A 53 -4.33 -11.83 -4.38
CA TYR A 53 -3.49 -11.62 -3.20
C TYR A 53 -2.07 -12.19 -3.38
N GLU A 54 -1.91 -13.32 -4.09
CA GLU A 54 -0.60 -13.85 -4.49
C GLU A 54 0.18 -12.87 -5.38
N ASP A 55 -0.47 -12.32 -6.41
CA ASP A 55 0.12 -11.32 -7.32
C ASP A 55 0.53 -10.05 -6.56
N ALA A 56 -0.32 -9.57 -5.65
CA ALA A 56 -0.04 -8.42 -4.80
C ALA A 56 1.17 -8.68 -3.88
N ALA A 57 1.21 -9.84 -3.22
CA ALA A 57 2.35 -10.29 -2.42
C ALA A 57 3.65 -10.32 -3.25
N ASN A 58 3.61 -10.84 -4.46
CA ASN A 58 4.78 -10.90 -5.34
C ASN A 58 5.25 -9.52 -5.79
N GLY A 59 4.33 -8.62 -6.14
CA GLY A 59 4.65 -7.22 -6.43
C GLY A 59 5.32 -6.51 -5.25
N MET A 60 4.85 -6.76 -4.03
CA MET A 60 5.45 -6.21 -2.81
C MET A 60 6.81 -6.83 -2.48
N LYS A 61 7.04 -8.12 -2.76
CA LYS A 61 8.37 -8.75 -2.61
C LYS A 61 9.42 -8.07 -3.48
N ALA A 62 9.06 -7.72 -4.72
CA ALA A 62 9.97 -6.99 -5.61
C ALA A 62 10.36 -5.62 -5.01
N LYS A 63 9.38 -4.86 -4.51
CA LYS A 63 9.62 -3.58 -3.82
C LYS A 63 10.46 -3.76 -2.57
N LEU A 64 10.22 -4.81 -1.78
CA LEU A 64 10.99 -5.11 -0.58
C LEU A 64 12.47 -5.33 -0.89
N GLN A 65 12.77 -6.03 -1.99
CA GLN A 65 14.16 -6.22 -2.42
C GLN A 65 14.82 -4.89 -2.80
N THR A 66 14.10 -3.98 -3.46
CA THR A 66 14.60 -2.63 -3.76
C THR A 66 14.91 -1.83 -2.50
N GLU A 67 13.99 -1.80 -1.53
CA GLU A 67 14.20 -1.08 -0.27
C GLU A 67 15.37 -1.69 0.54
N LYS A 68 15.53 -3.02 0.54
CA LYS A 68 16.66 -3.70 1.19
C LYS A 68 18.00 -3.29 0.59
N LYS A 69 18.09 -3.26 -0.74
CA LYS A 69 19.31 -2.80 -1.45
C LYS A 69 19.60 -1.33 -1.17
N LEU A 70 18.57 -0.48 -1.12
CA LEU A 70 18.73 0.94 -0.78
C LEU A 70 19.26 1.12 0.65
N LEU A 71 18.76 0.33 1.60
CA LEU A 71 19.26 0.34 2.97
C LEU A 71 20.72 -0.13 3.04
N GLU A 72 21.08 -1.19 2.33
CA GLU A 72 22.45 -1.72 2.26
C GLU A 72 23.42 -0.67 1.70
N GLU A 73 23.08 -0.08 0.55
CA GLU A 73 23.86 1.00 -0.08
C GLU A 73 24.05 2.18 0.88
N TYR A 74 23.00 2.57 1.60
CA TYR A 74 23.08 3.62 2.60
C TYR A 74 24.01 3.26 3.76
N GLU A 75 23.89 2.04 4.30
CA GLU A 75 24.66 1.61 5.46
C GLU A 75 26.15 1.49 5.13
N GLU A 76 26.48 1.02 3.92
CA GLU A 76 27.84 0.96 3.39
C GLU A 76 28.44 2.35 3.14
N HIS A 77 27.62 3.28 2.63
CA HIS A 77 28.07 4.61 2.20
C HIS A 77 27.55 5.77 3.07
N ASN A 78 27.32 5.52 4.36
CA ASN A 78 26.65 6.46 5.25
C ASN A 78 27.32 7.86 5.33
N TYR A 79 28.63 7.91 5.09
CA TYR A 79 29.45 9.13 5.11
C TYR A 79 29.13 10.11 3.97
N TYR A 80 28.52 9.67 2.87
CA TYR A 80 28.11 10.56 1.77
C TYR A 80 26.83 11.35 2.06
N TYR A 81 25.98 10.87 2.98
CA TYR A 81 24.62 11.39 3.14
C TYR A 81 24.45 12.38 4.30
N GLY A 82 25.40 12.40 5.25
CA GLY A 82 25.37 13.29 6.41
C GLY A 82 24.06 13.19 7.19
N ARG A 83 23.54 14.32 7.69
CA ARG A 83 22.31 14.36 8.51
C ARG A 83 21.07 13.85 7.78
N LYS A 84 20.94 14.13 6.47
CA LYS A 84 19.82 13.66 5.64
C LYS A 84 19.78 12.13 5.52
N GLY A 85 20.92 11.47 5.75
CA GLY A 85 21.02 10.03 5.78
C GLY A 85 20.21 9.35 6.89
N GLN A 86 20.11 9.98 8.06
CA GLN A 86 19.38 9.41 9.18
C GLN A 86 17.86 9.31 8.90
N ASP A 87 17.31 10.32 8.23
CA ASP A 87 15.92 10.33 7.79
C ASP A 87 15.69 9.26 6.72
N LEU A 88 16.59 9.16 5.73
CA LEU A 88 16.52 8.14 4.67
C LEU A 88 16.53 6.71 5.25
N ARG A 89 17.43 6.44 6.20
CA ARG A 89 17.50 5.13 6.87
C ARG A 89 16.22 4.79 7.61
N SER A 90 15.72 5.73 8.42
CA SER A 90 14.50 5.52 9.21
C SER A 90 13.28 5.28 8.32
N HIS A 91 13.17 6.03 7.22
CA HIS A 91 12.13 5.85 6.21
C HIS A 91 12.24 4.50 5.51
N THR A 92 13.43 4.13 5.03
CA THR A 92 13.66 2.84 4.35
C THR A 92 13.35 1.66 5.27
N TRP A 93 13.74 1.74 6.55
CA TRP A 93 13.43 0.72 7.54
C TRP A 93 11.93 0.60 7.81
N ALA A 94 11.21 1.73 7.83
CA ALA A 94 9.75 1.73 7.96
C ALA A 94 9.07 1.09 6.74
N ASN A 95 9.55 1.37 5.52
CA ASN A 95 9.06 0.77 4.29
C ASN A 95 9.28 -0.75 4.27
N ILE A 96 10.47 -1.22 4.66
CA ILE A 96 10.80 -2.66 4.77
C ILE A 96 9.81 -3.36 5.70
N ARG A 97 9.64 -2.85 6.93
CA ARG A 97 8.66 -3.40 7.89
C ARG A 97 7.25 -3.46 7.32
N HIS A 98 6.82 -2.37 6.68
CA HIS A 98 5.48 -2.27 6.11
C HIS A 98 5.29 -3.32 5.03
N LEU A 99 6.22 -3.42 4.07
CA LEU A 99 6.16 -4.41 3.00
C LEU A 99 6.17 -5.84 3.53
N GLU A 100 7.04 -6.16 4.50
CA GLU A 100 7.07 -7.50 5.11
C GLU A 100 5.73 -7.86 5.77
N LYS A 101 5.12 -6.93 6.50
CA LYS A 101 3.80 -7.11 7.09
C LYS A 101 2.74 -7.32 6.00
N SER A 102 2.69 -6.46 4.99
CA SER A 102 1.68 -6.54 3.93
C SER A 102 1.82 -7.81 3.09
N ILE A 103 3.05 -8.25 2.80
CA ILE A 103 3.31 -9.55 2.12
C ILE A 103 2.71 -10.69 2.92
N LYS A 104 2.96 -10.72 4.24
CA LYS A 104 2.43 -11.75 5.13
C LYS A 104 0.90 -11.75 5.15
N GLU A 105 0.29 -10.58 5.24
CA GLU A 105 -1.17 -10.43 5.24
C GLU A 105 -1.78 -10.91 3.91
N ASN A 106 -1.22 -10.49 2.77
CA ASN A 106 -1.70 -10.92 1.46
C ASN A 106 -1.55 -12.44 1.26
N LEU A 107 -0.43 -13.04 1.66
CA LEU A 107 -0.26 -14.50 1.57
C LEU A 107 -1.24 -15.26 2.48
N LYS A 108 -1.62 -14.67 3.62
CA LYS A 108 -2.64 -15.25 4.51
C LYS A 108 -4.02 -15.22 3.84
N GLU A 109 -4.42 -14.09 3.26
CA GLU A 109 -5.70 -13.97 2.55
C GLU A 109 -5.75 -14.91 1.33
N ALA A 110 -4.65 -15.00 0.58
CA ALA A 110 -4.52 -15.97 -0.51
C ALA A 110 -4.78 -17.41 -0.03
N ALA A 111 -4.15 -17.82 1.08
CA ALA A 111 -4.33 -19.16 1.63
C ALA A 111 -5.77 -19.43 2.09
N VAL A 112 -6.45 -18.44 2.68
CA VAL A 112 -7.87 -18.54 3.05
C VAL A 112 -8.72 -18.81 1.82
N HIS A 113 -8.54 -18.02 0.75
CA HIS A 113 -9.29 -18.20 -0.48
C HIS A 113 -8.98 -19.52 -1.21
N ARG A 114 -7.72 -19.97 -1.22
CA ARG A 114 -7.37 -21.32 -1.73
C ARG A 114 -8.13 -22.42 -1.00
N LYS A 115 -8.22 -22.32 0.33
CA LYS A 115 -8.98 -23.28 1.13
C LYS A 115 -10.48 -23.25 0.76
N MET A 116 -11.07 -22.06 0.65
CA MET A 116 -12.48 -21.92 0.26
C MET A 116 -12.76 -22.52 -1.12
N ALA A 117 -11.88 -22.30 -2.10
CA ALA A 117 -11.99 -22.90 -3.43
C ALA A 117 -11.96 -24.44 -3.38
N GLN A 118 -11.05 -25.01 -2.57
CA GLN A 118 -10.97 -26.46 -2.38
C GLN A 118 -12.21 -27.04 -1.69
N ASP A 119 -12.74 -26.35 -0.69
CA ASP A 119 -13.93 -26.80 0.05
C ASP A 119 -15.17 -26.72 -0.86
N GLN A 120 -15.29 -25.67 -1.68
CA GLN A 120 -16.35 -25.56 -2.70
C GLN A 120 -16.26 -26.68 -3.74
N GLN A 121 -15.06 -26.96 -4.27
CA GLN A 121 -14.86 -28.06 -5.23
C GLN A 121 -15.28 -29.42 -4.67
N LYS A 122 -14.98 -29.68 -3.38
CA LYS A 122 -15.39 -30.93 -2.71
C LYS A 122 -16.90 -31.00 -2.55
N GLN A 123 -17.55 -29.90 -2.18
CA GLN A 123 -19.00 -29.83 -2.05
C GLN A 123 -19.68 -30.09 -3.41
N ASP A 124 -19.22 -29.44 -4.47
CA ASP A 124 -19.76 -29.63 -5.81
C ASP A 124 -19.60 -31.08 -6.28
N LEU A 125 -18.44 -31.70 -6.00
CA LEU A 125 -18.22 -33.12 -6.31
C LEU A 125 -19.18 -34.03 -5.53
N SER A 126 -19.41 -33.77 -4.25
CA SER A 126 -20.33 -34.57 -3.42
C SER A 126 -21.76 -34.54 -3.96
N LEU A 127 -22.23 -33.38 -4.44
CA LEU A 127 -23.57 -33.22 -5.03
C LEU A 127 -23.74 -33.94 -6.37
N LEU A 128 -22.64 -34.19 -7.10
CA LEU A 128 -22.66 -34.94 -8.36
C LEU A 128 -22.64 -36.46 -8.14
N THR A 129 -22.33 -36.91 -6.93
CA THR A 129 -22.23 -38.33 -6.56
C THR A 129 -23.43 -38.86 -5.78
N GLU A 130 -24.40 -37.99 -5.45
CA GLU A 130 -25.72 -38.32 -4.89
C GLU A 130 -26.80 -38.38 -5.99
#